data_AF-A0A1I9YWE7-F1
#
_entry.id   AF-A0A1I9YWE7-F1
#
_cell.length_a   1.000
_cell.length_b   1.000
_cell.length_c   1.000
_cell.angle_alpha   90.00
_cell.angle_beta   90.00
_cell.angle_gamma   90.00
#
_symmetry.space_group_name_H-M   'P 1'
#
loop_
_entity.id
_entity.type
_entity.pdbx_description
1 polymer ?
#
loop_
_entity_poly.entity_id
_entity_poly.type
_entity_poly.pdbx_seq_one_letter_code
_entity_poly.pdbx_strand_id
1 'polypeptide(L)'
;MSTADFSQYVDPAKVPRLSKSDARMSLTDYPPFLDRLLGVWGPLSTQEFHGLTTDGHRIEGLFSTEPDGAPVEAAAKAAAHWLAALDSSIRDKVSFSLDSDLWRHWQNTPLILRDSQVELLELPMPQRELALEIVQASLSSSGHQRVRDVMSNNLFLGRLIDLTELLNEWSFTMSIFGTPSVEQPWGWQLFGHHLALNCIFVGRRMVLSPVFIGLEPDHGHGEESRRLFRPHEERALRLMRSLGDAERSRAALYGSMLTSEQQPGRYHPDDGRQVGGAFQDNRIVPHEGVPVGSLGLRARRNLLSLAELFVENLPGGPAEARMREIERYLEQTHFAWIGPVDEVSPFYFRIHSPVVLFEFDHHSGIFLANEEPARFHVHTIVRSPNGGDYGKDLLQQHYSSSAHDRAVPGRQAGHDHAHDDHRRHGAHSHDGGKTFHRHD
;
A
#
# COMPACT_ATOMS: atom_id res chain seq x y z
N MET A 1 -11.61 -31.14 5.70
CA MET A 1 -12.33 -29.96 6.21
C MET A 1 -13.26 -29.52 5.10
N SER A 2 -14.58 -29.50 5.35
CA SER A 2 -15.56 -29.02 4.36
C SER A 2 -15.34 -27.53 4.14
N THR A 3 -15.08 -27.13 2.90
CA THR A 3 -15.04 -25.73 2.49
C THR A 3 -16.46 -25.18 2.52
N ALA A 4 -16.67 -24.00 3.08
CA ALA A 4 -17.95 -23.32 3.01
C ALA A 4 -18.38 -23.21 1.53
N ASP A 5 -19.57 -23.72 1.23
CA ASP A 5 -20.11 -23.74 -0.13
C ASP A 5 -20.70 -22.36 -0.45
N PHE A 6 -20.03 -21.64 -1.35
CA PHE A 6 -20.46 -20.32 -1.79
C PHE A 6 -21.60 -20.39 -2.82
N SER A 7 -21.86 -21.55 -3.44
CA SER A 7 -22.78 -21.67 -4.59
C SER A 7 -24.22 -21.25 -4.25
N GLN A 8 -24.64 -21.48 -3.01
CA GLN A 8 -25.96 -21.06 -2.50
C GLN A 8 -26.15 -19.53 -2.44
N TYR A 9 -25.06 -18.75 -2.49
CA TYR A 9 -25.07 -17.29 -2.44
C TYR A 9 -24.89 -16.65 -3.81
N VAL A 10 -24.81 -17.45 -4.87
CA VAL A 10 -24.70 -16.97 -6.25
C VAL A 10 -26.09 -16.58 -6.75
N ASP A 11 -26.35 -15.29 -6.81
CA ASP A 11 -27.61 -14.76 -7.32
C ASP A 11 -27.35 -13.53 -8.22
N PRO A 12 -27.13 -13.74 -9.53
CA PRO A 12 -26.87 -12.66 -10.47
C PRO A 12 -27.99 -11.59 -10.50
N ALA A 13 -29.21 -11.92 -10.09
CA ALA A 13 -30.32 -10.96 -10.09
C ALA A 13 -30.25 -9.96 -8.92
N LYS A 14 -29.48 -10.27 -7.87
CA LYS A 14 -29.31 -9.40 -6.68
C LYS A 14 -28.11 -8.46 -6.78
N VAL A 15 -27.24 -8.64 -7.75
CA VAL A 15 -26.06 -7.79 -7.95
C VAL A 15 -26.43 -6.54 -8.74
N PRO A 16 -26.16 -5.32 -8.24
CA PRO A 16 -26.35 -4.09 -9.01
C PRO A 16 -25.61 -4.14 -10.35
N ARG A 17 -26.30 -3.79 -11.43
CA ARG A 17 -25.76 -3.79 -12.79
C ARG A 17 -25.24 -2.40 -13.14
N LEU A 18 -23.93 -2.22 -13.02
CA LEU A 18 -23.22 -1.05 -13.54
C LEU A 18 -22.54 -1.43 -14.86
N SER A 19 -22.80 -0.67 -15.93
CA SER A 19 -21.96 -0.74 -17.12
C SER A 19 -20.58 -0.16 -16.83
N LYS A 20 -19.62 -0.37 -17.73
CA LYS A 20 -18.30 0.26 -17.59
C LYS A 20 -18.37 1.79 -17.66
N SER A 21 -19.38 2.33 -18.34
CA SER A 21 -19.64 3.77 -18.37
C SER A 21 -20.15 4.25 -17.01
N ASP A 22 -21.06 3.50 -16.38
CA ASP A 22 -21.61 3.87 -15.07
C ASP A 22 -20.56 3.76 -13.95
N ALA A 23 -19.57 2.87 -14.12
CA ALA A 23 -18.46 2.72 -13.20
C ALA A 23 -17.42 3.86 -13.28
N ARG A 24 -17.44 4.67 -14.35
CA ARG A 24 -16.63 5.89 -14.47
C ARG A 24 -17.36 7.07 -13.83
N MET A 25 -16.83 7.55 -12.71
CA MET A 25 -17.42 8.63 -11.91
C MET A 25 -16.33 9.39 -11.16
N SER A 26 -16.71 10.29 -10.26
CA SER A 26 -15.74 11.02 -9.43
C SER A 26 -16.08 10.92 -7.95
N LEU A 27 -15.11 11.26 -7.10
CA LEU A 27 -15.32 11.36 -5.65
C LEU A 27 -16.28 12.48 -5.23
N THR A 28 -16.70 13.35 -6.16
CA THR A 28 -17.59 14.50 -5.89
C THR A 28 -18.91 14.45 -6.66
N ASP A 29 -19.04 13.53 -7.61
CA ASP A 29 -20.22 13.34 -8.45
C ASP A 29 -20.43 11.84 -8.64
N TYR A 30 -21.34 11.28 -7.82
CA TYR A 30 -21.63 9.86 -7.72
C TYR A 30 -23.10 9.62 -7.33
N PRO A 31 -23.68 8.46 -7.68
CA PRO A 31 -25.06 8.13 -7.34
C PRO A 31 -25.27 7.94 -5.82
N PRO A 32 -26.45 8.28 -5.26
CA PRO A 32 -26.68 8.27 -3.81
C PRO A 32 -26.41 6.95 -3.08
N PHE A 33 -26.53 5.81 -3.76
CA PHE A 33 -26.28 4.51 -3.13
C PHE A 33 -24.79 4.28 -2.79
N LEU A 34 -23.88 5.08 -3.35
CA LEU A 34 -22.44 5.06 -3.06
C LEU A 34 -22.02 6.06 -1.97
N ASP A 35 -22.95 6.85 -1.42
CA ASP A 35 -22.63 7.91 -0.46
C ASP A 35 -21.92 7.38 0.79
N ARG A 36 -22.30 6.19 1.25
CA ARG A 36 -21.65 5.51 2.38
C ARG A 36 -20.15 5.27 2.16
N LEU A 37 -19.74 5.02 0.92
CA LEU A 37 -18.36 4.73 0.55
C LEU A 37 -17.63 6.00 0.11
N LEU A 38 -18.12 6.64 -0.95
CA LEU A 38 -17.45 7.77 -1.58
C LEU A 38 -17.56 9.07 -0.77
N GLY A 39 -18.62 9.23 0.02
CA GLY A 39 -18.76 10.35 0.96
C GLY A 39 -17.73 10.31 2.10
N VAL A 40 -17.21 9.12 2.44
CA VAL A 40 -16.09 8.96 3.39
C VAL A 40 -14.75 9.20 2.69
N TRP A 41 -14.56 8.65 1.49
CA TRP A 41 -13.30 8.77 0.75
C TRP A 41 -13.00 10.19 0.26
N GLY A 42 -14.03 10.91 -0.22
CA GLY A 42 -13.88 12.27 -0.76
C GLY A 42 -13.12 13.22 0.18
N PRO A 43 -13.59 13.46 1.42
CA PRO A 43 -12.88 14.29 2.38
C PRO A 43 -11.46 13.80 2.71
N LEU A 44 -11.27 12.49 2.89
CA LEU A 44 -9.97 11.89 3.23
C LEU A 44 -8.94 12.04 2.09
N SER A 45 -9.38 11.97 0.84
CA SER A 45 -8.51 12.10 -0.34
C SER A 45 -7.79 13.45 -0.43
N THR A 46 -8.36 14.49 0.16
CA THR A 46 -7.84 15.87 0.10
C THR A 46 -6.90 16.22 1.24
N GLN A 47 -6.81 15.39 2.29
CA GLN A 47 -5.96 15.66 3.44
C GLN A 47 -4.49 15.52 3.07
N GLU A 48 -3.60 16.29 3.68
CA GLU A 48 -2.15 16.04 3.56
C GLU A 48 -1.79 14.68 4.16
N PHE A 49 -0.77 14.02 3.59
CA PHE A 49 -0.33 12.72 4.12
C PHE A 49 0.52 12.89 5.39
N HIS A 50 0.11 12.20 6.45
CA HIS A 50 0.85 12.05 7.71
C HIS A 50 1.23 10.59 7.99
N GLY A 51 0.45 9.64 7.46
CA GLY A 51 0.63 8.22 7.70
C GLY A 51 -0.16 7.72 8.92
N LEU A 52 -0.41 6.41 8.95
CA LEU A 52 -1.09 5.73 10.06
C LEU A 52 -0.28 5.92 11.35
N THR A 53 -0.94 6.29 12.44
CA THR A 53 -0.33 6.45 13.76
C THR A 53 -1.15 5.72 14.81
N THR A 54 -0.58 5.49 15.99
CA THR A 54 -1.31 4.83 17.09
C THR A 54 -2.04 5.83 17.99
N ASP A 55 -1.55 7.08 18.06
CA ASP A 55 -2.02 8.11 18.98
C ASP A 55 -2.07 9.52 18.36
N GLY A 56 -1.94 9.63 17.04
CA GLY A 56 -1.89 10.91 16.32
C GLY A 56 -0.47 11.46 16.12
N HIS A 57 0.57 10.84 16.68
CA HIS A 57 1.95 11.28 16.53
C HIS A 57 2.78 10.26 15.74
N ARG A 58 3.58 10.75 14.79
CA ARG A 58 4.52 9.90 14.05
C ARG A 58 5.73 9.56 14.92
N ILE A 59 6.19 8.32 14.81
CA ILE A 59 7.48 7.89 15.33
C ILE A 59 8.51 8.03 14.21
N GLU A 60 9.51 8.89 14.42
CA GLU A 60 10.58 9.17 13.46
C GLU A 60 11.73 8.15 13.56
N GLY A 61 12.55 8.05 12.50
CA GLY A 61 13.78 7.24 12.51
C GLY A 61 13.55 5.73 12.49
N LEU A 62 12.37 5.28 12.06
CA LEU A 62 12.00 3.86 11.99
C LEU A 62 12.59 3.15 10.76
N PHE A 63 12.66 3.85 9.63
CA PHE A 63 13.00 3.29 8.32
C PHE A 63 14.40 3.70 7.89
N SER A 64 15.15 2.74 7.36
CA SER A 64 16.55 2.91 6.97
C SER A 64 16.68 3.15 5.46
N THR A 65 17.64 3.97 5.02
CA THR A 65 17.97 4.13 3.59
C THR A 65 18.93 3.08 3.05
N GLU A 66 19.38 2.14 3.89
CA GLU A 66 20.34 1.11 3.48
C GLU A 66 19.77 0.26 2.32
N PRO A 67 20.60 -0.08 1.31
CA PRO A 67 20.21 -0.97 0.24
C PRO A 67 19.70 -2.31 0.78
N ASP A 68 18.59 -2.79 0.22
CA ASP A 68 17.95 -4.04 0.62
C ASP A 68 18.05 -5.13 -0.46
N GLY A 69 18.73 -4.86 -1.58
CA GLY A 69 18.80 -5.78 -2.70
C GLY A 69 17.57 -5.73 -3.63
N ALA A 70 16.83 -4.62 -3.61
CA ALA A 70 15.74 -4.34 -4.55
C ALA A 70 16.14 -4.56 -6.02
N PRO A 71 15.27 -5.17 -6.86
CA PRO A 71 15.54 -5.44 -8.27
C PRO A 71 15.33 -4.19 -9.16
N VAL A 72 15.86 -3.04 -8.76
CA VAL A 72 15.57 -1.73 -9.39
C VAL A 72 15.96 -1.70 -10.87
N GLU A 73 17.05 -2.34 -11.26
CA GLU A 73 17.50 -2.39 -12.66
C GLU A 73 16.51 -3.13 -13.56
N ALA A 74 16.03 -4.29 -13.11
CA ALA A 74 15.07 -5.09 -13.86
C ALA A 74 13.71 -4.38 -13.95
N ALA A 75 13.24 -3.83 -12.83
CA ALA A 75 11.98 -3.10 -12.77
C ALA A 75 12.01 -1.83 -13.64
N ALA A 76 13.09 -1.04 -13.60
CA ALA A 76 13.21 0.18 -14.38
C ALA A 76 13.26 -0.12 -15.88
N LYS A 77 13.96 -1.20 -16.28
CA LYS A 77 13.99 -1.65 -17.67
C LYS A 77 12.60 -2.07 -18.16
N ALA A 78 11.86 -2.85 -17.37
CA ALA A 78 10.50 -3.28 -17.73
C ALA A 78 9.55 -2.07 -17.85
N ALA A 79 9.62 -1.12 -16.91
CA ALA A 79 8.80 0.09 -16.96
C ALA A 79 9.12 0.96 -18.18
N ALA A 80 10.40 1.16 -18.50
CA ALA A 80 10.81 1.87 -19.71
C ALA A 80 10.32 1.18 -20.99
N HIS A 81 10.34 -0.17 -21.02
CA HIS A 81 9.86 -0.94 -22.16
C HIS A 81 8.35 -0.79 -22.35
N TRP A 82 7.56 -0.87 -21.28
CA TRP A 82 6.12 -0.65 -21.33
C TRP A 82 5.79 0.76 -21.82
N LEU A 83 6.39 1.79 -21.22
CA LEU A 83 6.15 3.19 -21.61
C LEU A 83 6.50 3.44 -23.08
N ALA A 84 7.57 2.83 -23.60
CA ALA A 84 7.97 2.95 -25.01
C ALA A 84 6.95 2.32 -25.97
N ALA A 85 6.22 1.29 -25.54
CA ALA A 85 5.20 0.61 -26.34
C ALA A 85 3.85 1.34 -26.36
N LEU A 86 3.64 2.32 -25.48
CA LEU A 86 2.41 3.13 -25.41
C LEU A 86 2.46 4.32 -26.36
N ASP A 87 1.32 4.63 -26.97
CA ASP A 87 1.09 5.90 -27.67
C ASP A 87 1.18 7.07 -26.68
N SER A 88 1.57 8.25 -27.17
CA SER A 88 1.81 9.44 -26.30
C SER A 88 0.61 9.79 -25.42
N SER A 89 -0.61 9.74 -25.97
CA SER A 89 -1.83 10.08 -25.23
C SER A 89 -2.11 9.16 -24.04
N ILE A 90 -1.79 7.87 -24.15
CA ILE A 90 -1.93 6.89 -23.05
C ILE A 90 -0.75 7.02 -22.09
N ARG A 91 0.47 7.20 -22.62
CA ARG A 91 1.68 7.40 -21.84
C ARG A 91 1.52 8.57 -20.86
N ASP A 92 0.95 9.68 -21.31
CA ASP A 92 0.71 10.87 -20.50
C ASP A 92 -0.33 10.63 -19.39
N LYS A 93 -1.29 9.72 -19.62
CA LYS A 93 -2.31 9.36 -18.61
C LYS A 93 -1.81 8.38 -17.57
N VAL A 94 -0.77 7.58 -17.86
CA VAL A 94 -0.23 6.61 -16.90
C VAL A 94 1.05 7.10 -16.22
N SER A 95 1.59 8.25 -16.61
CA SER A 95 2.85 8.79 -16.09
C SER A 95 2.62 10.04 -15.26
N PHE A 96 2.95 9.97 -13.97
CA PHE A 96 2.72 11.06 -13.02
C PHE A 96 4.01 11.51 -12.36
N SER A 97 3.99 12.71 -11.79
CA SER A 97 5.06 13.17 -10.91
C SER A 97 5.09 12.34 -9.62
N LEU A 98 6.27 12.21 -9.00
CA LEU A 98 6.45 11.41 -7.79
C LEU A 98 5.71 12.00 -6.57
N ASP A 99 5.49 13.31 -6.56
CA ASP A 99 4.74 14.04 -5.53
C ASP A 99 3.21 14.05 -5.76
N SER A 100 2.73 13.42 -6.83
CA SER A 100 1.31 13.32 -7.15
C SER A 100 0.52 12.70 -5.99
N ASP A 101 -0.64 13.30 -5.69
CA ASP A 101 -1.61 12.78 -4.72
C ASP A 101 -2.28 11.48 -5.20
N LEU A 102 -2.22 11.19 -6.50
CA LEU A 102 -2.78 9.96 -7.10
C LEU A 102 -2.17 8.69 -6.52
N TRP A 103 -0.97 8.73 -5.93
CA TRP A 103 -0.43 7.64 -5.12
C TRP A 103 -1.42 7.12 -4.08
N ARG A 104 -2.23 8.01 -3.50
CA ARG A 104 -3.18 7.71 -2.43
C ARG A 104 -4.58 7.36 -2.92
N HIS A 105 -4.78 7.37 -4.23
CA HIS A 105 -6.07 7.13 -4.88
C HIS A 105 -6.23 5.67 -5.37
N TRP A 106 -5.57 4.72 -4.69
CA TRP A 106 -5.85 3.31 -4.89
C TRP A 106 -7.15 2.91 -4.17
N GLN A 107 -7.77 1.86 -4.67
CA GLN A 107 -9.01 1.30 -4.14
C GLN A 107 -9.14 -0.16 -4.62
N ASN A 108 -10.03 -0.95 -3.99
CA ASN A 108 -10.19 -2.40 -4.25
C ASN A 108 -11.56 -2.77 -4.83
N THR A 109 -12.28 -1.79 -5.36
CA THR A 109 -13.58 -1.84 -6.04
C THR A 109 -13.37 -1.81 -7.58
N PRO A 110 -14.40 -2.12 -8.37
CA PRO A 110 -14.30 -2.00 -9.81
C PRO A 110 -14.57 -0.58 -10.37
N LEU A 111 -14.68 0.43 -9.50
CA LEU A 111 -14.95 1.82 -9.92
C LEU A 111 -13.71 2.48 -10.53
N ILE A 112 -13.94 3.42 -11.44
CA ILE A 112 -12.91 4.28 -12.03
C ILE A 112 -13.23 5.71 -11.60
N LEU A 113 -12.41 6.25 -10.72
CA LEU A 113 -12.72 7.49 -9.97
C LEU A 113 -11.97 8.72 -10.50
N ARG A 114 -11.10 8.55 -11.50
CA ARG A 114 -10.32 9.61 -12.13
C ARG A 114 -10.20 9.37 -13.63
N ASP A 115 -10.37 10.42 -14.43
CA ASP A 115 -10.21 10.36 -15.90
C ASP A 115 -8.80 9.97 -16.35
N SER A 116 -7.80 10.16 -15.48
CA SER A 116 -6.42 9.77 -15.71
C SER A 116 -6.16 8.27 -15.47
N GLN A 117 -7.08 7.55 -14.85
CA GLN A 117 -6.94 6.10 -14.65
C GLN A 117 -7.20 5.37 -15.97
N VAL A 118 -6.16 4.73 -16.51
CA VAL A 118 -6.27 3.85 -17.67
C VAL A 118 -6.21 2.42 -17.19
N GLU A 119 -7.28 1.67 -17.44
CA GLU A 119 -7.26 0.24 -17.18
C GLU A 119 -6.46 -0.53 -18.24
N LEU A 120 -5.83 -1.62 -17.84
CA LEU A 120 -5.13 -2.53 -18.75
C LEU A 120 -6.07 -3.05 -19.84
N LEU A 121 -7.37 -3.23 -19.55
CA LEU A 121 -8.38 -3.64 -20.51
C LEU A 121 -8.51 -2.68 -21.71
N GLU A 122 -8.13 -1.40 -21.55
CA GLU A 122 -8.17 -0.41 -22.63
C GLU A 122 -6.98 -0.55 -23.60
N LEU A 123 -5.94 -1.28 -23.21
CA LEU A 123 -4.74 -1.49 -24.02
C LEU A 123 -4.84 -2.74 -24.91
N PRO A 124 -4.15 -2.81 -26.05
CA PRO A 124 -3.91 -4.05 -26.77
C PRO A 124 -3.17 -5.08 -25.91
N MET A 125 -3.45 -6.37 -26.09
CA MET A 125 -2.90 -7.46 -25.26
C MET A 125 -1.37 -7.40 -25.06
N PRO A 126 -0.54 -7.16 -26.10
CA PRO A 126 0.91 -7.06 -25.89
C PRO A 126 1.31 -5.96 -24.89
N GLN A 127 0.62 -4.81 -24.88
CA GLN A 127 0.91 -3.73 -23.93
C GLN A 127 0.45 -4.07 -22.51
N ARG A 128 -0.58 -4.92 -22.34
CA ARG A 128 -1.02 -5.40 -21.02
C ARG A 128 0.02 -6.31 -20.39
N GLU A 129 0.56 -7.25 -21.17
CA GLU A 129 1.59 -8.17 -20.71
C GLU A 129 2.88 -7.40 -20.34
N LEU A 130 3.27 -6.41 -21.13
CA LEU A 130 4.39 -5.52 -20.79
C LEU A 130 4.19 -4.77 -19.47
N ALA A 131 2.96 -4.39 -19.12
CA ALA A 131 2.69 -3.81 -17.80
C ALA A 131 2.94 -4.82 -16.67
N LEU A 132 2.57 -6.09 -16.87
CA LEU A 132 2.81 -7.16 -15.89
C LEU A 132 4.28 -7.58 -15.79
N GLU A 133 5.10 -7.35 -16.82
CA GLU A 133 6.56 -7.50 -16.70
C GLU A 133 7.15 -6.58 -15.63
N ILE A 134 6.58 -5.39 -15.42
CA ILE A 134 7.00 -4.47 -14.33
C ILE A 134 6.75 -5.11 -12.98
N VAL A 135 5.57 -5.69 -12.80
CA VAL A 135 5.16 -6.39 -11.58
C VAL A 135 6.05 -7.62 -11.36
N GLN A 136 6.27 -8.42 -12.40
CA GLN A 136 7.12 -9.61 -12.34
C GLN A 136 8.58 -9.27 -11.99
N ALA A 137 9.11 -8.19 -12.55
CA ALA A 137 10.47 -7.74 -12.28
C ALA A 137 10.65 -7.15 -10.87
N SER A 138 9.56 -6.68 -10.26
CA SER A 138 9.58 -6.03 -8.95
C SER A 138 9.30 -6.98 -7.79
N LEU A 139 8.44 -7.98 -7.99
CA LEU A 139 7.95 -8.87 -6.92
C LEU A 139 8.74 -10.19 -6.85
N SER A 140 8.53 -10.96 -5.78
CA SER A 140 8.91 -12.37 -5.76
C SER A 140 8.08 -13.17 -6.78
N SER A 141 8.55 -14.37 -7.14
CA SER A 141 7.76 -15.28 -7.99
C SER A 141 6.41 -15.65 -7.37
N SER A 142 6.35 -15.79 -6.03
CA SER A 142 5.09 -16.03 -5.32
C SER A 142 4.18 -14.80 -5.40
N GLY A 143 4.71 -13.60 -5.16
CA GLY A 143 3.96 -12.35 -5.24
C GLY A 143 3.38 -12.10 -6.62
N HIS A 144 4.17 -12.32 -7.67
CA HIS A 144 3.68 -12.22 -9.04
C HIS A 144 2.58 -13.25 -9.34
N GLN A 145 2.74 -14.50 -8.90
CA GLN A 145 1.70 -15.52 -9.08
C GLN A 145 0.40 -15.14 -8.34
N ARG A 146 0.49 -14.59 -7.12
CA ARG A 146 -0.66 -14.08 -6.37
C ARG A 146 -1.41 -13.00 -7.12
N VAL A 147 -0.70 -12.06 -7.76
CA VAL A 147 -1.32 -11.04 -8.62
C VAL A 147 -2.11 -11.69 -9.75
N ARG A 148 -1.50 -12.64 -10.47
CA ARG A 148 -2.17 -13.37 -11.56
C ARG A 148 -3.38 -14.16 -11.07
N ASP A 149 -3.29 -14.76 -9.87
CA ASP A 149 -4.39 -15.50 -9.26
C ASP A 149 -5.57 -14.57 -8.94
N VAL A 150 -5.32 -13.37 -8.38
CA VAL A 150 -6.38 -12.37 -8.13
C VAL A 150 -7.02 -11.90 -9.43
N MET A 151 -6.21 -11.57 -10.45
CA MET A 151 -6.71 -11.15 -11.75
C MET A 151 -7.59 -12.24 -12.39
N SER A 152 -7.14 -13.49 -12.36
CA SER A 152 -7.90 -14.63 -12.85
C SER A 152 -9.20 -14.84 -12.05
N ASN A 153 -9.14 -14.71 -10.72
CA ASN A 153 -10.32 -14.82 -9.87
C ASN A 153 -11.33 -13.69 -10.11
N ASN A 154 -10.87 -12.49 -10.47
CA ASN A 154 -11.77 -11.40 -10.83
C ASN A 154 -12.63 -11.75 -12.05
N LEU A 155 -12.04 -12.39 -13.07
CA LEU A 155 -12.79 -12.93 -14.21
C LEU A 155 -13.71 -14.09 -13.81
N PHE A 156 -13.25 -14.97 -12.91
CA PHE A 156 -14.08 -16.06 -12.39
C PHE A 156 -15.35 -15.53 -11.70
N LEU A 157 -15.19 -14.57 -10.78
CA LEU A 157 -16.32 -13.91 -10.12
C LEU A 157 -17.23 -13.22 -11.16
N GLY A 158 -16.64 -12.48 -12.11
CA GLY A 158 -17.40 -11.85 -13.19
C GLY A 158 -18.25 -12.84 -13.99
N ARG A 159 -17.77 -14.05 -14.25
CA ARG A 159 -18.57 -15.10 -14.90
C ARG A 159 -19.67 -15.65 -13.98
N LEU A 160 -19.36 -15.81 -12.69
CA LEU A 160 -20.27 -16.38 -11.69
C LEU A 160 -21.54 -15.53 -11.51
N ILE A 161 -21.39 -14.20 -11.57
CA ILE A 161 -22.48 -13.23 -11.39
C ILE A 161 -22.88 -12.50 -12.69
N ASP A 162 -22.42 -12.97 -13.85
CA ASP A 162 -22.72 -12.41 -15.17
C ASP A 162 -22.34 -10.93 -15.32
N LEU A 163 -21.19 -10.52 -14.79
CA LEU A 163 -20.72 -9.13 -14.73
C LEU A 163 -19.30 -8.96 -15.32
N THR A 164 -18.99 -9.73 -16.37
CA THR A 164 -17.64 -9.77 -16.98
C THR A 164 -17.19 -8.46 -17.64
N GLU A 165 -18.12 -7.56 -17.98
CA GLU A 165 -17.78 -6.21 -18.45
C GLU A 165 -17.02 -5.42 -17.39
N LEU A 166 -17.41 -5.56 -16.12
CA LEU A 166 -16.85 -4.84 -14.99
C LEU A 166 -15.77 -5.65 -14.26
N LEU A 167 -16.00 -6.95 -14.11
CA LEU A 167 -15.12 -7.89 -13.42
C LEU A 167 -14.47 -8.85 -14.43
N ASN A 168 -13.36 -8.42 -15.01
CA ASN A 168 -12.54 -9.28 -15.87
C ASN A 168 -11.07 -9.28 -15.44
N GLU A 169 -10.30 -10.14 -16.10
CA GLU A 169 -8.89 -10.36 -15.80
C GLU A 169 -8.03 -9.11 -15.98
N TRP A 170 -8.47 -8.14 -16.79
CA TRP A 170 -7.70 -6.94 -17.14
C TRP A 170 -8.34 -5.64 -16.61
N SER A 171 -9.35 -5.71 -15.74
CA SER A 171 -9.99 -4.54 -15.10
C SER A 171 -9.18 -4.04 -13.91
N PHE A 172 -7.94 -3.65 -14.21
CA PHE A 172 -6.96 -3.14 -13.26
C PHE A 172 -6.26 -1.93 -13.87
N THR A 173 -5.99 -0.92 -13.07
CA THR A 173 -5.28 0.30 -13.46
C THR A 173 -3.81 0.18 -13.11
N MET A 174 -2.93 0.54 -14.05
CA MET A 174 -1.49 0.64 -13.84
C MET A 174 -1.04 2.10 -13.99
N SER A 175 -0.14 2.55 -13.13
CA SER A 175 0.43 3.90 -13.18
C SER A 175 1.90 3.91 -12.78
N ILE A 176 2.69 4.80 -13.39
CA ILE A 176 4.08 5.09 -13.08
C ILE A 176 4.17 6.47 -12.43
N PHE A 177 5.02 6.59 -11.42
CA PHE A 177 5.28 7.83 -10.71
C PHE A 177 6.78 8.12 -10.71
N GLY A 178 7.16 9.31 -11.18
CA GLY A 178 8.54 9.64 -11.49
C GLY A 178 8.99 9.00 -12.81
N THR A 179 10.29 9.11 -13.10
CA THR A 179 10.90 8.51 -14.29
C THR A 179 11.63 7.23 -13.90
N PRO A 180 11.36 6.07 -14.54
CA PRO A 180 12.09 4.83 -14.27
C PRO A 180 13.61 5.04 -14.29
N SER A 181 14.26 4.75 -13.17
CA SER A 181 15.67 5.04 -12.94
C SER A 181 16.28 4.04 -11.97
N VAL A 182 17.59 3.85 -12.06
CA VAL A 182 18.36 3.07 -11.08
C VAL A 182 18.94 3.94 -9.97
N GLU A 183 18.96 5.27 -10.16
CA GLU A 183 19.48 6.23 -9.17
C GLU A 183 18.38 7.10 -8.55
N GLN A 184 17.47 7.62 -9.38
CA GLN A 184 16.42 8.54 -8.95
C GLN A 184 15.20 7.79 -8.42
N PRO A 185 14.50 8.32 -7.40
CA PRO A 185 13.28 7.70 -6.91
C PRO A 185 12.19 7.64 -7.97
N TRP A 186 11.54 6.47 -8.08
CA TRP A 186 10.39 6.26 -8.95
C TRP A 186 9.59 5.07 -8.43
N GLY A 187 8.36 4.92 -8.90
CA GLY A 187 7.52 3.80 -8.49
C GLY A 187 6.39 3.52 -9.45
N TRP A 188 5.60 2.51 -9.11
CA TRP A 188 4.43 2.10 -9.84
C TRP A 188 3.31 1.67 -8.89
N GLN A 189 2.09 1.75 -9.39
CA GLN A 189 0.89 1.32 -8.69
C GLN A 189 0.05 0.44 -9.62
N LEU A 190 -0.41 -0.70 -9.11
CA LEU A 190 -1.39 -1.57 -9.77
C LEU A 190 -2.57 -1.77 -8.82
N PHE A 191 -3.78 -1.40 -9.23
CA PHE A 191 -4.96 -1.63 -8.39
C PHE A 191 -6.22 -1.91 -9.21
N GLY A 192 -7.24 -2.45 -8.56
CA GLY A 192 -8.53 -2.80 -9.12
C GLY A 192 -9.30 -3.68 -8.14
N HIS A 193 -10.38 -4.32 -8.58
CA HIS A 193 -11.18 -5.13 -7.68
C HIS A 193 -10.34 -6.22 -6.99
N HIS A 194 -10.33 -6.19 -5.66
CA HIS A 194 -9.52 -7.03 -4.76
C HIS A 194 -7.98 -6.96 -4.88
N LEU A 195 -7.41 -5.96 -5.57
CA LEU A 195 -5.97 -5.80 -5.66
C LEU A 195 -5.56 -4.34 -5.49
N ALA A 196 -4.56 -4.08 -4.66
CA ALA A 196 -3.79 -2.84 -4.71
C ALA A 196 -2.33 -3.13 -4.34
N LEU A 197 -1.41 -2.67 -5.16
CA LEU A 197 0.03 -2.75 -4.93
C LEU A 197 0.64 -1.38 -5.20
N ASN A 198 1.38 -0.88 -4.22
CA ASN A 198 2.09 0.38 -4.30
C ASN A 198 3.57 0.11 -4.08
N CYS A 199 4.36 0.23 -5.15
CA CYS A 199 5.79 -0.07 -5.14
C CYS A 199 6.58 1.19 -5.44
N ILE A 200 7.54 1.53 -4.59
CA ILE A 200 8.47 2.62 -4.84
C ILE A 200 9.91 2.16 -4.61
N PHE A 201 10.79 2.61 -5.48
CA PHE A 201 12.23 2.49 -5.35
C PHE A 201 12.81 3.85 -4.94
N VAL A 202 13.60 3.86 -3.87
CA VAL A 202 14.35 5.04 -3.41
C VAL A 202 15.82 4.64 -3.40
N GLY A 203 16.54 4.98 -4.47
CA GLY A 203 17.87 4.43 -4.74
C GLY A 203 17.83 2.91 -4.87
N ARG A 204 18.59 2.20 -4.05
CA ARG A 204 18.70 0.72 -4.06
C ARG A 204 17.80 0.02 -3.02
N ARG A 205 16.73 0.71 -2.60
CA ARG A 205 15.78 0.23 -1.61
C ARG A 205 14.36 0.23 -2.17
N MET A 206 13.57 -0.78 -1.82
CA MET A 206 12.17 -0.92 -2.23
C MET A 206 11.23 -0.76 -1.04
N VAL A 207 10.10 -0.09 -1.25
CA VAL A 207 8.94 -0.18 -0.36
C VAL A 207 7.75 -0.68 -1.15
N LEU A 208 7.13 -1.75 -0.65
CA LEU A 208 5.88 -2.30 -1.17
C LEU A 208 4.80 -2.16 -0.10
N SER A 209 4.21 -0.97 -0.01
CA SER A 209 3.05 -0.69 0.84
C SER A 209 2.44 0.69 0.51
N PRO A 210 1.11 0.84 0.53
CA PRO A 210 0.14 -0.16 0.97
C PRO A 210 -0.08 -1.30 -0.03
N VAL A 211 -0.43 -2.47 0.50
CA VAL A 211 -0.87 -3.64 -0.28
C VAL A 211 -2.24 -4.07 0.19
N PHE A 212 -3.12 -4.32 -0.76
CA PHE A 212 -4.41 -4.98 -0.57
C PHE A 212 -4.47 -6.21 -1.48
N ILE A 213 -4.84 -7.37 -0.93
CA ILE A 213 -5.14 -8.57 -1.71
C ILE A 213 -6.40 -9.19 -1.10
N GLY A 214 -7.42 -9.42 -1.91
CA GLY A 214 -8.61 -10.14 -1.51
C GLY A 214 -9.07 -11.15 -2.56
N LEU A 215 -10.06 -11.96 -2.21
CA LEU A 215 -10.80 -12.80 -3.14
C LEU A 215 -12.25 -12.99 -2.67
N GLU A 216 -13.19 -12.99 -3.61
CA GLU A 216 -14.58 -13.43 -3.44
C GLU A 216 -14.99 -14.24 -4.69
N PRO A 217 -15.27 -15.55 -4.58
CA PRO A 217 -14.82 -16.42 -3.50
C PRO A 217 -13.29 -16.68 -3.53
N ASP A 218 -12.67 -17.04 -2.39
CA ASP A 218 -11.27 -17.54 -2.25
C ASP A 218 -11.11 -19.00 -2.76
N HIS A 219 -12.14 -19.58 -3.36
CA HIS A 219 -12.03 -20.89 -4.01
C HIS A 219 -13.07 -21.06 -5.09
N GLY A 220 -12.70 -21.75 -6.16
CA GLY A 220 -13.63 -22.28 -7.17
C GLY A 220 -14.22 -23.64 -6.77
N HIS A 221 -14.83 -24.32 -7.75
CA HIS A 221 -15.31 -25.71 -7.60
C HIS A 221 -14.26 -26.72 -8.07
N GLY A 222 -14.21 -27.91 -7.45
CA GLY A 222 -13.40 -29.03 -7.91
C GLY A 222 -11.88 -28.83 -7.79
N GLU A 223 -11.11 -29.43 -8.70
CA GLU A 223 -9.64 -29.40 -8.71
C GLU A 223 -9.05 -28.01 -9.01
N GLU A 224 -9.87 -27.06 -9.46
CA GLU A 224 -9.48 -25.66 -9.75
C GLU A 224 -9.56 -24.73 -8.52
N SER A 225 -9.95 -25.25 -7.34
CA SER A 225 -10.05 -24.49 -6.10
C SER A 225 -8.65 -24.05 -5.58
N ARG A 226 -8.18 -22.86 -5.97
CA ARG A 226 -7.01 -22.21 -5.39
C ARG A 226 -7.40 -21.46 -4.10
N ARG A 227 -7.21 -22.08 -2.93
CA ARG A 227 -7.36 -21.41 -1.62
C ARG A 227 -6.13 -20.56 -1.31
N LEU A 228 -6.07 -19.36 -1.90
CA LEU A 228 -4.92 -18.47 -1.79
C LEU A 228 -4.60 -18.13 -0.33
N PHE A 229 -5.64 -17.97 0.49
CA PHE A 229 -5.49 -17.53 1.87
C PHE A 229 -5.40 -18.64 2.91
N ARG A 230 -5.52 -19.92 2.51
CA ARG A 230 -5.38 -21.07 3.42
C ARG A 230 -4.13 -21.01 4.30
N PRO A 231 -2.92 -20.69 3.78
CA PRO A 231 -1.74 -20.57 4.63
C PRO A 231 -1.90 -19.52 5.74
N HIS A 232 -2.56 -18.40 5.44
CA HIS A 232 -2.81 -17.32 6.41
C HIS A 232 -3.74 -17.81 7.51
N GLU A 233 -4.84 -18.46 7.12
CA GLU A 233 -5.80 -19.03 8.07
C GLU A 233 -5.14 -20.04 9.01
N GLU A 234 -4.37 -20.96 8.45
CA GLU A 234 -3.72 -22.01 9.22
C GLU A 234 -2.62 -21.45 10.15
N ARG A 235 -1.80 -20.50 9.68
CA ARG A 235 -0.76 -19.86 10.52
C ARG A 235 -1.40 -19.01 11.63
N ALA A 236 -2.50 -18.32 11.35
CA ALA A 236 -3.23 -17.53 12.34
C ALA A 236 -3.89 -18.38 13.41
N LEU A 237 -4.57 -19.47 13.03
CA LEU A 237 -5.13 -20.43 14.00
C LEU A 237 -4.02 -21.10 14.83
N ARG A 238 -2.86 -21.44 14.22
CA ARG A 238 -1.70 -21.97 14.97
C ARG A 238 -1.17 -20.96 16.00
N LEU A 239 -1.06 -19.68 15.63
CA LEU A 239 -0.68 -18.61 16.55
C LEU A 239 -1.69 -18.52 17.71
N MET A 240 -2.98 -18.33 17.39
CA MET A 240 -4.04 -18.17 18.40
C MET A 240 -4.12 -19.39 19.32
N ARG A 241 -3.96 -20.62 18.81
CA ARG A 241 -3.95 -21.86 19.62
C ARG A 241 -2.70 -22.01 20.48
N SER A 242 -1.59 -21.36 20.13
CA SER A 242 -0.35 -21.42 20.93
C SER A 242 -0.33 -20.49 22.14
N LEU A 243 -1.29 -19.57 22.26
CA LEU A 243 -1.43 -18.66 23.39
C LEU A 243 -1.98 -19.39 24.62
N GLY A 244 -1.47 -19.02 25.81
CA GLY A 244 -2.08 -19.41 27.09
C GLY A 244 -3.41 -18.69 27.32
N ASP A 245 -4.19 -19.12 28.31
CA ASP A 245 -5.57 -18.63 28.51
C ASP A 245 -5.64 -17.11 28.75
N ALA A 246 -4.75 -16.57 29.58
CA ALA A 246 -4.69 -15.13 29.84
C ALA A 246 -4.30 -14.32 28.59
N GLU A 247 -3.37 -14.82 27.78
CA GLU A 247 -2.95 -14.18 26.52
C GLU A 247 -4.06 -14.26 25.47
N ARG A 248 -4.74 -15.41 25.36
CA ARG A 248 -5.88 -15.64 24.47
C ARG A 248 -7.03 -14.69 24.81
N SER A 249 -7.35 -14.53 26.09
CA SER A 249 -8.39 -13.61 26.55
C SER A 249 -8.06 -12.15 26.26
N ARG A 250 -6.77 -11.78 26.22
CA ARG A 250 -6.34 -10.43 25.83
C ARG A 250 -6.32 -10.24 24.32
N ALA A 251 -5.97 -11.26 23.56
CA ALA A 251 -5.96 -11.22 22.10
C ALA A 251 -7.38 -11.14 21.52
N ALA A 252 -8.33 -11.90 22.09
CA ALA A 252 -9.72 -11.95 21.61
C ALA A 252 -10.51 -10.70 22.03
N LEU A 253 -10.79 -9.82 21.06
CA LEU A 253 -11.60 -8.62 21.27
C LEU A 253 -13.10 -8.96 21.32
N TYR A 254 -13.53 -9.90 20.46
CA TYR A 254 -14.90 -10.41 20.41
C TYR A 254 -14.86 -11.90 20.05
N GLY A 255 -15.76 -12.69 20.63
CA GLY A 255 -15.86 -14.13 20.36
C GLY A 255 -16.54 -14.46 19.02
N SER A 256 -17.12 -13.47 18.34
CA SER A 256 -17.98 -13.65 17.17
C SER A 256 -17.70 -12.62 16.09
N MET A 257 -17.96 -13.01 14.84
CA MET A 257 -17.92 -12.17 13.64
C MET A 257 -19.29 -11.58 13.27
N LEU A 258 -20.33 -11.80 14.06
CA LEU A 258 -21.62 -11.17 13.83
C LEU A 258 -21.55 -9.68 14.21
N THR A 259 -21.96 -8.80 13.29
CA THR A 259 -21.93 -7.35 13.54
C THR A 259 -22.81 -6.94 14.71
N SER A 260 -23.94 -7.62 14.90
CA SER A 260 -24.88 -7.38 16.01
C SER A 260 -24.30 -7.65 17.41
N GLU A 261 -23.18 -8.37 17.49
CA GLU A 261 -22.51 -8.74 18.75
C GLU A 261 -21.26 -7.88 19.03
N GLN A 262 -21.05 -6.81 18.24
CA GLN A 262 -19.89 -5.93 18.33
C GLN A 262 -20.33 -4.48 18.61
N GLN A 263 -19.44 -3.69 19.20
CA GLN A 263 -19.75 -2.28 19.46
C GLN A 263 -19.88 -1.48 18.14
N PRO A 264 -20.74 -0.46 18.10
CA PRO A 264 -20.83 0.45 16.95
C PRO A 264 -19.47 0.99 16.54
N GLY A 265 -19.20 1.03 15.23
CA GLY A 265 -17.93 1.47 14.66
C GLY A 265 -16.85 0.37 14.54
N ARG A 266 -17.07 -0.85 15.06
CA ARG A 266 -16.17 -1.98 14.82
C ARG A 266 -16.24 -2.53 13.39
N TYR A 267 -17.42 -2.47 12.80
CA TYR A 267 -17.72 -2.92 11.45
C TYR A 267 -18.12 -1.75 10.57
N HIS A 268 -17.56 -1.70 9.36
CA HIS A 268 -17.95 -0.84 8.26
C HIS A 268 -18.57 -1.71 7.15
N PRO A 269 -19.73 -1.37 6.58
CA PRO A 269 -20.37 -2.21 5.56
C PRO A 269 -19.52 -2.46 4.32
N ASP A 270 -18.64 -1.52 3.96
CA ASP A 270 -17.82 -1.62 2.74
C ASP A 270 -16.36 -2.06 3.02
N ASP A 271 -15.84 -1.84 4.25
CA ASP A 271 -14.45 -2.16 4.65
C ASP A 271 -14.37 -3.29 5.69
N GLY A 272 -15.52 -3.87 6.09
CA GLY A 272 -15.61 -4.87 7.14
C GLY A 272 -14.99 -4.39 8.45
N ARG A 273 -14.06 -5.17 9.01
CA ARG A 273 -13.34 -4.84 10.26
C ARG A 273 -11.97 -4.25 10.02
N GLN A 274 -11.56 -4.14 8.77
CA GLN A 274 -10.28 -3.56 8.42
C GLN A 274 -10.29 -2.06 8.70
N VAL A 275 -9.16 -1.55 9.18
CA VAL A 275 -8.98 -0.12 9.48
C VAL A 275 -7.93 0.53 8.58
N GLY A 276 -7.14 -0.26 7.86
CA GLY A 276 -6.11 0.19 6.93
C GLY A 276 -6.57 0.29 5.46
N GLY A 277 -7.89 0.31 5.20
CA GLY A 277 -8.47 0.35 3.85
C GLY A 277 -8.11 1.57 3.01
N ALA A 278 -8.72 1.68 1.83
CA ALA A 278 -8.47 2.79 0.90
C ALA A 278 -8.74 4.15 1.57
N PHE A 279 -7.93 5.16 1.25
CA PHE A 279 -7.99 6.52 1.80
C PHE A 279 -7.80 6.65 3.33
N GLN A 280 -7.60 5.56 4.08
CA GLN A 280 -7.33 5.58 5.53
C GLN A 280 -5.86 5.91 5.87
N ASP A 281 -5.16 6.62 4.99
CA ASP A 281 -3.71 6.84 5.08
C ASP A 281 -3.26 7.54 6.36
N ASN A 282 -4.13 8.34 6.97
CA ASN A 282 -3.83 9.16 8.15
C ASN A 282 -4.57 8.67 9.40
N ARG A 283 -5.17 7.47 9.36
CA ARG A 283 -6.03 7.01 10.45
C ARG A 283 -5.20 6.82 11.73
N ILE A 284 -5.78 7.23 12.86
CA ILE A 284 -5.27 6.88 14.19
C ILE A 284 -5.82 5.50 14.54
N VAL A 285 -4.93 4.52 14.69
CA VAL A 285 -5.25 3.11 14.97
C VAL A 285 -4.57 2.70 16.27
N PRO A 286 -5.25 2.81 17.43
CA PRO A 286 -4.69 2.35 18.70
C PRO A 286 -4.31 0.86 18.65
N HIS A 287 -3.28 0.50 19.42
CA HIS A 287 -2.98 -0.92 19.64
C HIS A 287 -4.14 -1.60 20.37
N GLU A 288 -4.47 -2.80 19.92
CA GLU A 288 -5.48 -3.67 20.54
C GLU A 288 -4.91 -5.08 20.65
N GLY A 289 -5.45 -5.86 21.58
CA GLY A 289 -5.08 -7.25 21.74
C GLY A 289 -3.92 -7.47 22.72
N VAL A 290 -3.23 -8.60 22.56
CA VAL A 290 -2.12 -9.00 23.43
C VAL A 290 -0.80 -8.39 22.94
N PRO A 291 0.02 -7.77 23.82
CA PRO A 291 1.36 -7.34 23.45
C PRO A 291 2.23 -8.57 23.22
N VAL A 292 2.88 -8.63 22.06
CA VAL A 292 3.73 -9.74 21.65
C VAL A 292 4.94 -9.88 22.56
N GLY A 293 5.39 -8.78 23.17
CA GLY A 293 6.44 -8.77 24.18
C GLY A 293 6.13 -9.62 25.42
N SER A 294 4.86 -9.86 25.75
CA SER A 294 4.51 -10.75 26.87
C SER A 294 4.45 -12.23 26.49
N LEU A 295 4.54 -12.56 25.21
CA LEU A 295 4.32 -13.92 24.72
C LEU A 295 5.55 -14.82 24.87
N GLY A 296 5.32 -16.11 25.09
CA GLY A 296 6.38 -17.12 25.06
C GLY A 296 7.01 -17.33 23.68
N LEU A 297 8.21 -17.94 23.64
CA LEU A 297 8.99 -18.15 22.41
C LEU A 297 8.22 -18.84 21.29
N ARG A 298 7.34 -19.80 21.62
CA ARG A 298 6.54 -20.54 20.63
C ARG A 298 5.54 -19.62 19.91
N ALA A 299 4.81 -18.79 20.65
CA ALA A 299 3.84 -17.86 20.08
C ALA A 299 4.54 -16.78 19.25
N ARG A 300 5.67 -16.24 19.73
CA ARG A 300 6.50 -15.29 18.96
C ARG A 300 6.97 -15.87 17.62
N ARG A 301 7.45 -17.12 17.61
CA ARG A 301 7.82 -17.83 16.37
C ARG A 301 6.63 -18.02 15.44
N ASN A 302 5.46 -18.40 15.97
CA ASN A 302 4.25 -18.53 15.16
C ASN A 302 3.80 -17.20 14.56
N LEU A 303 3.97 -16.08 15.28
CA LEU A 303 3.68 -14.75 14.78
C LEU A 303 4.63 -14.33 13.66
N LEU A 304 5.93 -14.53 13.82
CA LEU A 304 6.89 -14.25 12.76
C LEU A 304 6.61 -15.12 11.52
N SER A 305 6.28 -16.40 11.72
CA SER A 305 5.85 -17.27 10.63
C SER A 305 4.57 -16.75 9.96
N LEU A 306 3.60 -16.21 10.69
CA LEU A 306 2.43 -15.58 10.06
C LEU A 306 2.81 -14.30 9.29
N ALA A 307 3.68 -13.47 9.84
CA ALA A 307 4.17 -12.24 9.22
C ALA A 307 4.89 -12.50 7.88
N GLU A 308 5.61 -13.62 7.74
CA GLU A 308 6.24 -14.03 6.47
C GLU A 308 5.26 -14.04 5.30
N LEU A 309 4.00 -14.46 5.51
CA LEU A 309 2.99 -14.53 4.45
C LEU A 309 2.51 -13.14 3.98
N PHE A 310 2.64 -12.12 4.82
CA PHE A 310 2.30 -10.74 4.46
C PHE A 310 3.42 -10.04 3.70
N VAL A 311 4.66 -10.50 3.87
CA VAL A 311 5.82 -9.94 3.17
C VAL A 311 6.25 -10.75 1.95
N GLU A 312 5.61 -11.90 1.68
CA GLU A 312 6.04 -12.82 0.61
C GLU A 312 5.93 -12.23 -0.81
N ASN A 313 5.20 -11.12 -0.97
CA ASN A 313 5.16 -10.38 -2.24
C ASN A 313 6.52 -9.73 -2.56
N LEU A 314 7.32 -9.40 -1.53
CA LEU A 314 8.64 -8.81 -1.68
C LEU A 314 9.65 -9.85 -2.19
N PRO A 315 10.58 -9.47 -3.07
CA PRO A 315 11.71 -10.33 -3.44
C PRO A 315 12.66 -10.55 -2.26
N GLY A 316 13.56 -11.54 -2.37
CA GLY A 316 14.33 -12.07 -1.24
C GLY A 316 15.01 -11.02 -0.35
N GLY A 317 15.82 -10.13 -0.93
CA GLY A 317 16.51 -9.09 -0.17
C GLY A 317 15.56 -8.14 0.58
N PRO A 318 14.61 -7.47 -0.12
CA PRO A 318 13.60 -6.64 0.52
C PRO A 318 12.74 -7.38 1.57
N ALA A 319 12.39 -8.65 1.33
CA ALA A 319 11.63 -9.46 2.28
C ALA A 319 12.43 -9.72 3.57
N GLU A 320 13.71 -10.08 3.45
CA GLU A 320 14.61 -10.26 4.59
C GLU A 320 14.80 -8.94 5.37
N ALA A 321 14.96 -7.81 4.67
CA ALA A 321 15.07 -6.50 5.29
C ALA A 321 13.80 -6.16 6.09
N ARG A 322 12.62 -6.40 5.50
CA ARG A 322 11.33 -6.18 6.16
C ARG A 322 11.16 -7.11 7.37
N MET A 323 11.56 -8.37 7.29
CA MET A 323 11.49 -9.29 8.43
C MET A 323 12.42 -8.86 9.57
N ARG A 324 13.65 -8.39 9.28
CA ARG A 324 14.54 -7.81 10.29
C ARG A 324 13.94 -6.58 10.99
N GLU A 325 13.20 -5.75 10.26
CA GLU A 325 12.48 -4.61 10.84
C GLU A 325 11.34 -5.07 11.76
N ILE A 326 10.55 -6.04 11.33
CA ILE A 326 9.48 -6.63 12.15
C ILE A 326 10.05 -7.24 13.43
N GLU A 327 11.15 -7.98 13.35
CA GLU A 327 11.83 -8.57 14.50
C GLU A 327 12.37 -7.51 15.47
N ARG A 328 12.96 -6.42 14.94
CA ARG A 328 13.48 -5.31 15.77
C ARG A 328 12.39 -4.68 16.64
N TYR A 329 11.17 -4.57 16.10
CA TYR A 329 10.04 -3.96 16.80
C TYR A 329 9.07 -4.99 17.40
N LEU A 330 9.47 -6.26 17.48
CA LEU A 330 8.60 -7.36 17.94
C LEU A 330 8.03 -7.14 19.36
N GLU A 331 8.81 -6.53 20.25
CA GLU A 331 8.37 -6.19 21.63
C GLU A 331 7.26 -5.13 21.66
N GLN A 332 7.17 -4.29 20.62
CA GLN A 332 6.16 -3.23 20.48
C GLN A 332 4.97 -3.68 19.61
N THR A 333 5.00 -4.93 19.13
CA THR A 333 3.92 -5.49 18.32
C THR A 333 2.77 -5.95 19.19
N HIS A 334 1.54 -5.79 18.70
CA HIS A 334 0.31 -6.31 19.29
C HIS A 334 -0.40 -7.27 18.33
N PHE A 335 -1.06 -8.28 18.90
CA PHE A 335 -1.89 -9.23 18.16
C PHE A 335 -3.34 -9.21 18.68
N ALA A 336 -4.28 -8.89 17.80
CA ALA A 336 -5.71 -8.86 18.07
C ALA A 336 -6.45 -9.92 17.23
N TRP A 337 -7.54 -10.44 17.78
CA TRP A 337 -8.36 -11.50 17.19
C TRP A 337 -9.86 -11.22 17.39
N ILE A 338 -10.67 -11.53 16.39
CA ILE A 338 -12.14 -11.51 16.47
C ILE A 338 -12.68 -12.81 15.86
N GLY A 339 -13.63 -13.43 16.55
CA GLY A 339 -14.34 -14.62 16.08
C GLY A 339 -13.91 -15.93 16.76
N PRO A 340 -14.54 -17.06 16.40
CA PRO A 340 -14.22 -18.37 16.96
C PRO A 340 -12.82 -18.87 16.58
N VAL A 341 -12.26 -19.81 17.36
CA VAL A 341 -10.91 -20.39 17.12
C VAL A 341 -11.03 -21.83 16.60
N ASP A 342 -11.65 -21.96 15.42
CA ASP A 342 -11.89 -23.24 14.76
C ASP A 342 -11.64 -23.15 13.25
N GLU A 343 -11.73 -24.29 12.57
CA GLU A 343 -11.42 -24.43 11.15
C GLU A 343 -12.58 -24.11 10.20
N VAL A 344 -13.77 -23.76 10.71
CA VAL A 344 -15.00 -23.60 9.92
C VAL A 344 -15.62 -22.21 10.02
N SER A 345 -15.39 -21.51 11.12
CA SER A 345 -15.95 -20.19 11.40
C SER A 345 -15.12 -19.08 10.73
N PRO A 346 -15.75 -17.98 10.29
CA PRO A 346 -15.02 -16.76 9.90
C PRO A 346 -14.34 -16.15 11.13
N PHE A 347 -13.28 -15.37 10.88
CA PHE A 347 -12.52 -14.64 11.89
C PHE A 347 -11.75 -13.49 11.25
N TYR A 348 -11.33 -12.55 12.09
CA TYR A 348 -10.43 -11.45 11.76
C TYR A 348 -9.21 -11.49 12.70
N PHE A 349 -8.06 -11.05 12.21
CA PHE A 349 -6.92 -10.73 13.06
C PHE A 349 -6.15 -9.50 12.58
N ARG A 350 -5.44 -8.87 13.53
CA ARG A 350 -4.51 -7.78 13.25
C ARG A 350 -3.18 -7.97 13.97
N ILE A 351 -2.08 -7.79 13.24
CA ILE A 351 -0.74 -7.62 13.79
C ILE A 351 -0.35 -6.15 13.59
N HIS A 352 -0.08 -5.42 14.66
CA HIS A 352 0.22 -3.99 14.59
C HIS A 352 1.45 -3.62 15.41
N SER A 353 2.44 -3.01 14.79
CA SER A 353 3.66 -2.46 15.40
C SER A 353 3.95 -1.07 14.82
N PRO A 354 5.00 -0.37 15.29
CA PRO A 354 5.42 0.90 14.70
C PRO A 354 5.76 0.82 13.20
N VAL A 355 6.13 -0.34 12.68
CA VAL A 355 6.63 -0.50 11.29
C VAL A 355 5.71 -1.30 10.37
N VAL A 356 4.73 -2.02 10.92
CA VAL A 356 3.76 -2.78 10.12
C VAL A 356 2.36 -2.77 10.75
N LEU A 357 1.35 -2.70 9.89
CA LEU A 357 -0.02 -3.08 10.22
C LEU A 357 -0.47 -4.12 9.19
N PHE A 358 -0.72 -5.34 9.67
CA PHE A 358 -1.22 -6.46 8.88
C PHE A 358 -2.63 -6.79 9.36
N GLU A 359 -3.57 -6.84 8.42
CA GLU A 359 -4.94 -7.25 8.71
C GLU A 359 -5.34 -8.42 7.82
N PHE A 360 -6.15 -9.31 8.38
CA PHE A 360 -6.84 -10.37 7.67
C PHE A 360 -8.29 -10.33 8.13
N ASP A 361 -9.23 -10.32 7.20
CA ASP A 361 -10.65 -10.32 7.50
C ASP A 361 -11.41 -11.31 6.61
N HIS A 362 -12.33 -12.04 7.23
CA HIS A 362 -13.38 -12.74 6.50
C HIS A 362 -14.59 -11.80 6.37
N HIS A 363 -14.95 -11.46 5.14
CA HIS A 363 -15.97 -10.47 4.82
C HIS A 363 -17.35 -11.09 4.58
N SER A 364 -18.38 -10.26 4.76
CA SER A 364 -19.71 -10.49 4.19
C SER A 364 -19.65 -10.33 2.67
N GLY A 365 -20.63 -10.86 1.96
CA GLY A 365 -20.67 -10.79 0.51
C GLY A 365 -20.85 -9.35 0.00
N ILE A 366 -20.12 -9.00 -1.06
CA ILE A 366 -20.35 -7.78 -1.83
C ILE A 366 -20.98 -8.14 -3.17
N PHE A 367 -20.44 -9.15 -3.83
CA PHE A 367 -20.99 -9.72 -5.06
C PHE A 367 -21.75 -11.02 -4.82
N LEU A 368 -21.47 -11.73 -3.73
CA LEU A 368 -22.26 -12.87 -3.27
C LEU A 368 -23.31 -12.43 -2.24
N ALA A 369 -24.44 -13.13 -2.18
CA ALA A 369 -25.60 -12.71 -1.39
C ALA A 369 -25.53 -13.04 0.11
N ASN A 370 -24.37 -13.50 0.63
CA ASN A 370 -24.23 -13.78 2.07
C ASN A 370 -24.15 -12.47 2.86
N GLU A 371 -25.09 -12.26 3.78
CA GLU A 371 -25.12 -11.04 4.62
C GLU A 371 -24.07 -11.09 5.73
N GLU A 372 -23.73 -12.29 6.21
CA GLU A 372 -22.76 -12.49 7.28
C GLU A 372 -21.38 -12.89 6.73
N PRO A 373 -20.30 -12.61 7.49
CA PRO A 373 -18.95 -13.05 7.17
C PRO A 373 -18.85 -14.53 6.80
N ALA A 374 -18.12 -14.83 5.73
CA ALA A 374 -17.89 -16.20 5.29
C ALA A 374 -16.43 -16.43 4.91
N ARG A 375 -15.98 -17.69 5.07
CA ARG A 375 -14.57 -18.06 4.81
C ARG A 375 -14.14 -17.99 3.34
N PHE A 376 -15.09 -17.80 2.45
CA PHE A 376 -14.82 -17.63 1.03
C PHE A 376 -14.69 -16.17 0.61
N HIS A 377 -14.93 -15.17 1.45
CA HIS A 377 -14.61 -13.79 1.12
C HIS A 377 -13.50 -13.32 2.06
N VAL A 378 -12.29 -13.16 1.54
CA VAL A 378 -11.10 -12.84 2.36
C VAL A 378 -10.47 -11.56 1.85
N HIS A 379 -10.19 -10.63 2.76
CA HIS A 379 -9.39 -9.43 2.51
C HIS A 379 -8.12 -9.45 3.38
N THR A 380 -6.98 -9.07 2.80
CA THR A 380 -5.76 -8.80 3.55
C THR A 380 -5.19 -7.43 3.22
N ILE A 381 -4.59 -6.80 4.22
CA ILE A 381 -3.97 -5.49 4.10
C ILE A 381 -2.57 -5.52 4.70
N VAL A 382 -1.63 -4.85 4.02
CA VAL A 382 -0.33 -4.47 4.55
C VAL A 382 -0.18 -2.96 4.47
N ARG A 383 0.08 -2.33 5.61
CA ARG A 383 0.47 -0.93 5.73
C ARG A 383 1.82 -0.81 6.42
N SER A 384 2.55 0.26 6.11
CA SER A 384 3.72 0.72 6.86
C SER A 384 3.35 2.02 7.59
N PRO A 385 3.05 1.96 8.90
CA PRO A 385 2.70 3.13 9.71
C PRO A 385 3.80 4.20 9.75
N ASN A 386 3.51 5.32 10.41
CA ASN A 386 4.47 6.39 10.72
C ASN A 386 5.13 7.03 9.48
N GLY A 387 4.44 7.02 8.35
CA GLY A 387 4.93 7.58 7.09
C GLY A 387 5.74 6.60 6.23
N GLY A 388 5.76 5.31 6.59
CA GLY A 388 6.42 4.28 5.77
C GLY A 388 5.70 3.98 4.45
N ASP A 389 4.38 4.16 4.38
CA ASP A 389 3.61 3.96 3.15
C ASP A 389 4.05 4.90 2.03
N TYR A 390 4.01 4.38 0.79
CA TYR A 390 4.49 5.07 -0.41
C TYR A 390 5.96 5.53 -0.31
N GLY A 391 6.73 4.97 0.63
CA GLY A 391 8.11 5.36 0.90
C GLY A 391 8.28 6.82 1.32
N LYS A 392 7.23 7.48 1.83
CA LYS A 392 7.25 8.93 2.10
C LYS A 392 8.35 9.34 3.07
N ASP A 393 8.57 8.54 4.12
CA ASP A 393 9.69 8.75 5.05
C ASP A 393 11.05 8.63 4.35
N LEU A 394 11.26 7.60 3.52
CA LEU A 394 12.50 7.43 2.76
C LEU A 394 12.73 8.54 1.74
N LEU A 395 11.67 9.01 1.09
CA LEU A 395 11.74 10.15 0.17
C LEU A 395 12.16 11.43 0.90
N GLN A 396 11.58 11.68 2.07
CA GLN A 396 11.98 12.81 2.92
C GLN A 396 13.47 12.74 3.28
N GLN A 397 13.96 11.57 3.69
CA GLN A 397 15.38 11.35 3.97
C GLN A 397 16.25 11.59 2.72
N HIS A 398 15.87 11.06 1.56
CA HIS A 398 16.58 11.20 0.29
C HIS A 398 16.71 12.67 -0.16
N TYR A 399 15.65 13.46 -0.04
CA TYR A 399 15.70 14.88 -0.39
C TYR A 399 16.52 15.71 0.60
N SER A 400 16.48 15.35 1.88
CA SER A 400 17.25 16.02 2.93
C SER A 400 18.76 15.81 2.75
N SER A 401 19.20 14.59 2.41
CA SER A 401 20.61 14.30 2.13
C SER A 401 21.10 14.98 0.84
N SER A 402 20.29 14.95 -0.23
CA SER A 402 20.61 15.59 -1.51
C SER A 402 20.71 17.12 -1.41
N ALA A 403 19.92 17.74 -0.53
CA ALA A 403 19.98 19.17 -0.25
C ALA A 403 21.26 19.55 0.50
N HIS A 404 21.72 18.70 1.43
CA HIS A 404 22.99 18.90 2.13
C HIS A 404 24.20 18.77 1.18
N ASP A 405 24.17 17.85 0.22
CA ASP A 405 25.23 17.72 -0.80
C ASP A 405 25.27 18.91 -1.76
N ARG A 406 24.13 19.54 -2.07
CA ARG A 406 24.07 20.77 -2.87
C ARG A 406 24.47 22.03 -2.09
N ALA A 407 24.37 22.01 -0.75
CA ALA A 407 24.72 23.14 0.11
C ALA A 407 26.21 23.24 0.45
N VAL A 408 27.05 22.30 0.02
CA VAL A 408 28.52 22.39 0.16
C VAL A 408 29.23 22.60 -1.18
N PRO A 409 29.31 23.86 -1.68
CA PRO A 409 30.38 24.29 -2.56
C PRO A 409 31.36 25.20 -1.79
N GLY A 410 32.58 24.71 -1.56
CA GLY A 410 33.79 25.54 -1.45
C GLY A 410 34.06 26.25 -0.11
N ARG A 411 34.74 25.57 0.81
CA ARG A 411 35.81 26.20 1.61
C ARG A 411 37.13 25.50 1.29
N GLN A 412 37.73 25.87 0.15
CA GLN A 412 39.18 25.85 0.06
C GLN A 412 39.69 26.95 0.99
N ALA A 413 40.27 26.55 2.12
CA ALA A 413 41.08 27.44 2.93
C ALA A 413 42.31 27.83 2.10
N GLY A 414 42.24 28.98 1.44
CA GLY A 414 43.40 29.68 0.93
C GLY A 414 44.26 30.11 2.11
N HIS A 415 45.46 29.56 2.20
CA HIS A 415 46.52 30.11 3.03
C HIS A 415 47.00 31.42 2.38
N ASP A 416 46.51 32.55 2.87
CA ASP A 416 47.07 33.87 2.56
C ASP A 416 48.36 34.09 3.37
N HIS A 417 49.49 34.08 2.67
CA HIS A 417 50.70 34.76 3.13
C HIS A 417 50.75 36.15 2.50
N ALA A 418 50.52 37.16 3.34
CA ALA A 418 50.76 38.55 3.03
C ALA A 418 52.27 38.85 2.98
N HIS A 419 52.73 39.58 1.96
CA HIS A 419 53.83 40.53 2.11
C HIS A 419 53.75 41.66 1.08
N ASP A 420 53.42 42.83 1.64
CA ASP A 420 53.91 44.18 1.42
C ASP A 420 54.00 44.82 0.02
N ASP A 421 53.34 45.97 -0.04
CA ASP A 421 53.23 46.91 -1.14
C ASP A 421 54.00 48.19 -0.78
N HIS A 422 54.88 48.65 -1.66
CA HIS A 422 55.52 49.96 -1.53
C HIS A 422 55.61 50.66 -2.89
N ARG A 423 54.70 51.61 -3.13
CA ARG A 423 54.93 52.72 -4.07
C ARG A 423 54.43 54.07 -3.55
N ARG A 424 55.41 54.98 -3.51
CA ARG A 424 55.42 56.38 -3.98
C ARG A 424 54.70 57.48 -3.16
N HIS A 425 55.54 58.41 -2.69
CA HIS A 425 55.20 59.81 -2.46
C HIS A 425 55.29 60.63 -3.76
N GLY A 426 54.42 61.64 -3.87
CA GLY A 426 54.50 62.69 -4.89
C GLY A 426 53.26 63.57 -4.85
N ALA A 427 53.26 64.55 -3.95
CA ALA A 427 52.20 65.53 -3.77
C ALA A 427 52.33 66.67 -4.80
N HIS A 428 51.20 67.15 -5.33
CA HIS A 428 51.04 68.53 -5.80
C HIS A 428 49.59 69.01 -5.58
N SER A 429 49.52 70.30 -5.28
CA SER A 429 48.48 71.09 -4.64
C SER A 429 47.53 71.82 -5.61
N HIS A 430 46.52 72.47 -5.01
CA HIS A 430 45.57 73.49 -5.52
C HIS A 430 44.28 72.96 -6.16
N ASP A 431 43.11 73.58 -6.04
CA ASP A 431 42.53 74.70 -5.28
C ASP A 431 41.01 74.70 -5.60
N GLY A 432 40.19 75.28 -4.72
CA GLY A 432 38.78 75.66 -4.94
C GLY A 432 37.74 74.53 -4.96
N GLY A 433 36.70 74.47 -4.13
CA GLY A 433 35.94 75.52 -3.47
C GLY A 433 34.47 75.42 -3.94
N LYS A 434 33.56 75.18 -2.98
CA LYS A 434 32.08 75.40 -3.05
C LYS A 434 31.31 74.46 -4.02
N THR A 435 30.07 74.01 -3.79
CA THR A 435 29.01 74.31 -2.82
C THR A 435 28.00 73.16 -2.85
N PHE A 436 27.22 73.04 -1.78
CA PHE A 436 25.99 72.26 -1.67
C PHE A 436 25.01 72.51 -2.85
N HIS A 437 24.40 71.46 -3.39
CA HIS A 437 22.97 71.17 -3.19
C HIS A 437 22.58 69.81 -3.80
N ARG A 438 21.83 69.05 -3.01
CA ARG A 438 21.03 67.89 -3.40
C ARG A 438 19.95 68.28 -4.41
N HIS A 439 19.73 67.41 -5.39
CA HIS A 439 18.40 66.86 -5.63
C HIS A 439 18.54 65.33 -5.69
N ASP A 440 17.64 64.71 -4.94
CA ASP A 440 17.28 63.29 -4.78
C ASP A 440 18.27 62.35 -4.06
#